data_AF-A0AAW5HWR4-F1
#
_entry.id   AF-A0AAW5HWR4-F1
#
_cell.length_a   1.000
_cell.length_b   1.000
_cell.length_c   1.000
_cell.angle_alpha   90.00
_cell.angle_beta   90.00
_cell.angle_gamma   90.00
#
_symmetry.space_group_name_H-M   'P 1'
#
loop_
_entity.id
_entity.type
_entity.pdbx_description
1 polymer ?
#
loop_
_entity_poly.entity_id
_entity_poly.type
_entity_poly.pdbx_seq_one_letter_code
_entity_poly.pdbx_strand_id
1 'polypeptide(L)'
;MSHDSLSKNYAAITYVGDMVPTAGRGAPIAPPTYIGSSDGAAFARSEAQPVPTPESGYREFAKDPDSGALVLRPSVVVNSLGAEATRIETAIIENEDLLGLKLPGIFLDHEKTSDEKLLEVATKALKKKDAAPYDEKFLAEMLRNDLRQAEASTWVTSHRHADAYIRHSEIDGKQIWADRDSEVYRIITNASADRADLLFRYFPNSALFGFWLSSVAPRRHKLARSLSSVMTGYDAHDIAYGATKGDVLGGISAEVNLQRDDKTLELCEGGDQSPSEFGLGPVPNAPTTKAFSCGSILRQSSVSLTNLRHLKVPGNREASHLIADVLAWLGIFGLLVTQDDNFLRSGCDLVTVQSTSGFKRITAAGTAEDWDIDLDAAIAGFQAAYGRLPEELRFAEPIYTEYPEAILAARATTILNESKASKSEKGKKKSEKGKK
;
A
#
# COMPACT_ATOMS: atom_id res chain seq x y z
N MET A 1 -24.89 19.13 14.12
CA MET A 1 -23.77 20.06 14.35
C MET A 1 -23.72 21.04 13.20
N SER A 2 -23.32 22.30 13.39
CA SER A 2 -23.00 23.18 12.26
C SER A 2 -21.81 22.57 11.53
N HIS A 3 -21.98 22.08 10.30
CA HIS A 3 -20.88 21.59 9.47
C HIS A 3 -20.14 22.78 8.86
N ASP A 4 -19.51 23.57 9.72
CA ASP A 4 -18.69 24.71 9.31
C ASP A 4 -17.54 24.24 8.41
N SER A 5 -17.16 25.08 7.46
CA SER A 5 -16.11 24.75 6.49
C SER A 5 -14.76 24.55 7.16
N LEU A 6 -14.27 23.30 7.17
CA LEU A 6 -12.96 22.96 7.73
C LEU A 6 -11.84 23.73 7.03
N SER A 7 -11.86 23.76 5.70
CA SER A 7 -10.81 24.36 4.89
C SER A 7 -10.74 25.89 5.01
N LYS A 8 -11.82 26.56 5.43
CA LYS A 8 -11.84 28.02 5.68
C LYS A 8 -11.29 28.38 7.06
N ASN A 9 -11.55 27.55 8.07
CA ASN A 9 -11.31 27.89 9.47
C ASN A 9 -9.98 27.36 10.03
N TYR A 10 -9.45 26.28 9.45
CA TYR A 10 -8.30 25.56 10.00
C TYR A 10 -7.15 25.45 9.00
N ALA A 11 -5.93 25.34 9.50
CA ALA A 11 -4.70 25.13 8.73
C ALA A 11 -4.44 23.65 8.46
N ALA A 12 -4.75 22.78 9.42
CA ALA A 12 -4.59 21.33 9.31
C ALA A 12 -5.52 20.59 10.27
N ILE A 13 -5.74 19.31 9.98
CA ILE A 13 -6.27 18.34 10.93
C ILE A 13 -5.15 17.36 11.23
N THR A 14 -4.84 17.11 12.49
CA THR A 14 -3.82 16.12 12.88
C THR A 14 -4.44 14.98 13.65
N TYR A 15 -3.86 13.80 13.51
CA TYR A 15 -4.25 12.61 14.25
C TYR A 15 -2.99 11.96 14.83
N VAL A 16 -3.10 11.54 16.09
CA VAL A 16 -2.11 10.68 16.72
C VAL A 16 -2.83 9.41 17.17
N GLY A 17 -2.35 8.25 16.72
CA GLY A 17 -2.76 6.94 17.18
C GLY A 17 -1.66 6.29 18.00
N ASP A 18 -1.93 5.95 19.26
CA ASP A 18 -1.06 5.14 20.10
C ASP A 18 -1.28 3.67 19.76
N MET A 19 -0.29 3.07 19.11
CA MET A 19 -0.35 1.71 18.58
C MET A 19 0.35 0.77 19.56
N VAL A 20 -0.34 -0.30 19.95
CA VAL A 20 0.18 -1.31 20.87
C VAL A 20 0.16 -2.67 20.18
N PRO A 21 1.22 -3.49 20.26
CA PRO A 21 1.16 -4.85 19.74
C PRO A 21 0.02 -5.65 20.38
N THR A 22 -0.60 -6.55 19.63
CA THR A 22 -1.68 -7.42 20.18
C THR A 22 -1.23 -8.26 21.38
N ALA A 23 0.08 -8.56 21.46
CA ALA A 23 0.70 -9.25 22.60
C ALA A 23 1.00 -8.34 23.82
N GLY A 24 0.69 -7.04 23.74
CA GLY A 24 0.89 -6.05 24.80
C GLY A 24 2.01 -5.04 24.53
N ARG A 25 2.01 -3.94 25.30
CA ARG A 25 3.00 -2.87 25.16
C ARG A 25 4.42 -3.39 25.41
N GLY A 26 5.37 -3.00 24.56
CA GLY A 26 6.75 -3.48 24.61
C GLY A 26 6.97 -4.88 24.03
N ALA A 27 5.91 -5.58 23.61
CA ALA A 27 6.08 -6.84 22.91
C ALA A 27 6.83 -6.63 21.58
N PRO A 28 7.68 -7.58 21.16
CA PRO A 28 8.48 -7.39 19.96
C PRO A 28 7.61 -7.34 18.70
N ILE A 29 7.92 -6.40 17.81
CA ILE A 29 7.31 -6.26 16.50
C ILE A 29 8.34 -6.43 15.39
N ALA A 30 7.90 -6.89 14.24
CA ALA A 30 8.73 -7.05 13.06
C ALA A 30 8.23 -6.07 11.97
N PRO A 31 8.79 -4.84 11.86
CA PRO A 31 8.36 -3.86 10.87
C PRO A 31 8.43 -4.34 9.42
N PRO A 32 7.47 -4.03 8.53
CA PRO A 32 7.58 -4.28 7.09
C PRO A 32 8.48 -3.30 6.34
N THR A 33 8.96 -2.23 6.99
CA THR A 33 9.68 -1.15 6.32
C THR A 33 11.19 -1.37 6.32
N TYR A 34 11.78 -1.39 5.12
CA TYR A 34 13.20 -1.56 4.91
C TYR A 34 13.80 -0.40 4.09
N ILE A 35 15.06 -0.06 4.37
CA ILE A 35 15.92 0.74 3.52
C ILE A 35 16.66 -0.25 2.61
N GLY A 36 16.48 -0.09 1.29
CA GLY A 36 17.28 -0.85 0.33
C GLY A 36 18.74 -0.39 0.40
N SER A 37 19.67 -1.32 0.65
CA SER A 37 21.11 -1.08 0.54
C SER A 37 21.73 -2.10 -0.42
N SER A 38 22.95 -1.82 -0.89
CA SER A 38 23.71 -2.74 -1.75
C SER A 38 23.95 -4.12 -1.12
N ASP A 39 23.90 -4.18 0.22
CA ASP A 39 24.28 -5.34 1.02
C ASP A 39 23.05 -6.09 1.58
N GLY A 40 21.84 -5.67 1.20
CA GLY A 40 20.57 -6.25 1.63
C GLY A 40 19.57 -5.25 2.19
N ALA A 41 18.38 -5.74 2.55
CA ALA A 41 17.33 -4.95 3.18
C ALA A 41 17.65 -4.73 4.67
N ALA A 42 17.91 -3.48 5.07
CA ALA A 42 18.08 -3.10 6.48
C ALA A 42 16.81 -2.41 6.98
N PHE A 43 16.50 -2.50 8.28
CA PHE A 43 15.35 -1.76 8.82
C PHE A 43 15.58 -0.24 8.78
N ALA A 44 14.50 0.51 8.56
CA ALA A 44 14.54 1.96 8.53
C ALA A 44 14.65 2.55 9.95
N ARG A 45 15.87 2.66 10.46
CA ARG A 45 16.16 3.10 11.84
C ARG A 45 16.86 4.45 11.91
N SER A 46 16.66 5.16 13.03
CA SER A 46 17.42 6.34 13.42
C SER A 46 18.01 6.13 14.81
N GLU A 47 19.27 6.48 15.03
CA GLU A 47 19.93 6.28 16.34
C GLU A 47 19.48 7.30 17.40
N ALA A 48 19.03 8.47 16.96
CA ALA A 48 18.67 9.58 17.85
C ALA A 48 17.47 10.36 17.30
N GLN A 49 16.30 10.19 17.92
CA GLN A 49 15.08 10.94 17.64
C GLN A 49 14.46 11.45 18.95
N PRO A 50 13.94 12.68 19.00
CA PRO A 50 13.15 13.16 20.14
C PRO A 50 11.97 12.24 20.44
N VAL A 51 11.80 11.87 21.71
CA VAL A 51 10.75 10.94 22.14
C VAL A 51 9.49 11.71 22.56
N PRO A 52 8.32 11.46 21.94
CA PRO A 52 7.07 12.06 22.37
C PRO A 52 6.60 11.54 23.75
N THR A 53 5.93 12.37 24.54
CA THR A 53 5.48 12.01 25.90
C THR A 53 4.02 11.57 25.96
N PRO A 54 3.67 10.46 26.62
CA PRO A 54 2.27 10.08 26.83
C PRO A 54 1.45 11.16 27.56
N GLU A 55 2.07 11.88 28.49
CA GLU A 55 1.42 12.91 29.32
C GLU A 55 0.89 14.08 28.49
N SER A 56 1.53 14.37 27.35
CA SER A 56 1.07 15.39 26.38
C SER A 56 0.11 14.83 25.32
N GLY A 57 -0.29 13.56 25.44
CA GLY A 57 -0.92 12.82 24.35
C GLY A 57 -0.01 12.72 23.13
N TYR A 58 1.30 12.56 23.37
CA TYR A 58 2.38 12.41 22.38
C TYR A 58 2.57 13.60 21.42
N ARG A 59 2.34 14.81 21.91
CA ARG A 59 2.46 16.05 21.11
C ARG A 59 3.61 16.95 21.54
N GLU A 60 4.11 16.75 22.75
CA GLU A 60 5.36 17.32 23.23
C GLU A 60 6.44 16.24 23.29
N PHE A 61 7.69 16.68 23.22
CA PHE A 61 8.84 15.81 23.36
C PHE A 61 9.36 15.83 24.80
N ALA A 62 9.82 14.68 25.26
CA ALA A 62 10.45 14.52 26.54
C ALA A 62 11.69 15.42 26.64
N LYS A 63 11.85 16.07 27.79
CA LYS A 63 13.00 16.92 28.09
C LYS A 63 13.69 16.43 29.35
N ASP A 64 15.00 16.52 29.35
CA ASP A 64 15.83 16.27 30.52
C ASP A 64 15.52 17.34 31.60
N PRO A 65 15.19 16.95 32.85
CA PRO A 65 14.78 17.90 33.88
C PRO A 65 15.84 18.93 34.26
N ASP A 66 17.12 18.57 34.17
CA ASP A 66 18.23 19.41 34.62
C ASP A 66 18.70 20.37 33.53
N SER A 67 18.81 19.89 32.28
CA SER A 67 19.33 20.65 31.14
C SER A 67 18.25 21.26 30.24
N GLY A 68 17.01 20.77 30.31
CA GLY A 68 15.92 21.14 29.41
C GLY A 68 16.09 20.65 27.97
N ALA A 69 17.15 19.88 27.68
CA ALA A 69 17.43 19.33 26.35
C ALA A 69 16.43 18.23 25.97
N LEU A 70 16.18 18.05 24.67
CA LEU A 70 15.33 16.96 24.19
C LEU A 70 15.96 15.60 24.52
N VAL A 71 15.15 14.69 25.05
CA VAL A 71 15.55 13.29 25.23
C VAL A 71 15.52 12.60 23.87
N LEU A 72 16.69 12.15 23.41
CA LEU A 72 16.86 11.44 22.15
C LEU A 72 17.00 9.94 22.39
N ARG A 73 16.24 9.12 21.64
CA ARG A 73 16.34 7.66 21.67
C ARG A 73 16.33 7.07 20.26
N PRO A 74 16.76 5.80 20.10
CA PRO A 74 16.62 5.11 18.83
C PRO A 74 15.15 4.97 18.42
N SER A 75 14.92 4.96 17.11
CA SER A 75 13.59 4.75 16.55
C SER A 75 13.65 3.89 15.29
N VAL A 76 12.51 3.28 14.96
CA VAL A 76 12.33 2.49 13.74
C VAL A 76 11.03 2.92 13.06
N VAL A 77 11.09 3.13 11.75
CA VAL A 77 9.88 3.32 10.93
C VAL A 77 9.18 1.97 10.86
N VAL A 78 8.02 1.90 11.50
CA VAL A 78 7.18 0.69 11.50
C VAL A 78 6.49 0.58 10.16
N ASN A 79 5.78 1.63 9.75
CA ASN A 79 5.16 1.72 8.43
C ASN A 79 5.48 3.05 7.75
N SER A 80 5.96 2.96 6.51
CA SER A 80 6.41 4.13 5.76
C SER A 80 5.25 5.00 5.26
N LEU A 81 5.57 6.24 4.88
CA LEU A 81 4.59 7.18 4.34
C LEU A 81 3.89 6.70 3.05
N GLY A 82 4.61 5.96 2.19
CA GLY A 82 4.02 5.37 0.99
C GLY A 82 3.05 4.24 1.33
N ALA A 83 3.43 3.38 2.27
CA ALA A 83 2.63 2.24 2.69
C ALA A 83 1.38 2.68 3.47
N GLU A 84 1.48 3.65 4.38
CA GLU A 84 0.31 4.22 5.05
C GLU A 84 -0.65 4.89 4.05
N ALA A 85 -0.12 5.60 3.04
CA ALA A 85 -0.97 6.18 2.00
C ALA A 85 -1.77 5.10 1.25
N THR A 86 -1.13 4.01 0.83
CA THR A 86 -1.82 2.89 0.17
C THR A 86 -2.85 2.24 1.08
N ARG A 87 -2.52 1.99 2.36
CA ARG A 87 -3.47 1.42 3.33
C ARG A 87 -4.72 2.29 3.49
N ILE A 88 -4.52 3.59 3.67
CA ILE A 88 -5.64 4.52 3.85
C ILE A 88 -6.47 4.62 2.54
N GLU A 89 -5.83 4.61 1.37
CA GLU A 89 -6.54 4.57 0.08
C GLU A 89 -7.39 3.30 -0.08
N THR A 90 -6.81 2.13 0.23
CA THR A 90 -7.51 0.84 0.21
C THR A 90 -8.68 0.83 1.19
N ALA A 91 -8.46 1.27 2.43
CA ALA A 91 -9.52 1.32 3.43
C ALA A 91 -10.66 2.26 3.03
N ILE A 92 -10.37 3.40 2.37
CA ILE A 92 -11.40 4.30 1.84
C ILE A 92 -12.27 3.59 0.79
N ILE A 93 -11.65 2.91 -0.19
CA ILE A 93 -12.40 2.29 -1.29
C ILE A 93 -13.18 1.05 -0.83
N GLU A 94 -12.61 0.25 0.06
CA GLU A 94 -13.29 -0.93 0.65
C GLU A 94 -14.50 -0.54 1.51
N ASN A 95 -14.52 0.69 2.04
CA ASN A 95 -15.60 1.19 2.90
C ASN A 95 -16.44 2.28 2.21
N GLU A 96 -16.37 2.41 0.87
CA GLU A 96 -17.07 3.48 0.14
C GLU A 96 -18.60 3.46 0.36
N ASP A 97 -19.17 2.27 0.59
CA ASP A 97 -20.61 2.09 0.80
C ASP A 97 -21.10 2.82 2.06
N LEU A 98 -20.22 3.02 3.07
CA LEU A 98 -20.52 3.82 4.26
C LEU A 98 -20.76 5.30 3.92
N LEU A 99 -20.14 5.79 2.85
CA LEU A 99 -20.33 7.17 2.38
C LEU A 99 -21.64 7.32 1.59
N GLY A 100 -22.27 6.22 1.17
CA GLY A 100 -23.52 6.19 0.40
C GLY A 100 -23.34 6.57 -1.07
N LEU A 101 -22.14 6.41 -1.63
CA LEU A 101 -21.83 6.67 -3.04
C LEU A 101 -20.73 5.76 -3.56
N LYS A 102 -20.60 5.68 -4.88
CA LYS A 102 -19.45 5.04 -5.54
C LYS A 102 -18.35 6.06 -5.79
N LEU A 103 -17.14 5.73 -5.36
CA LEU A 103 -15.98 6.60 -5.52
C LEU A 103 -15.46 6.53 -6.97
N PRO A 104 -15.11 7.68 -7.56
CA PRO A 104 -14.63 7.72 -8.93
C PRO A 104 -13.20 7.20 -9.00
N GLY A 105 -12.80 6.79 -10.20
CA GLY A 105 -11.46 6.29 -10.49
C GLY A 105 -11.40 5.60 -11.84
N ILE A 106 -10.22 5.08 -12.17
CA ILE A 106 -10.08 4.14 -13.29
C ILE A 106 -9.83 2.76 -12.68
N PHE A 107 -10.63 1.79 -13.11
CA PHE A 107 -10.64 0.41 -12.63
C PHE A 107 -10.37 -0.52 -13.80
N LEU A 108 -9.39 -1.40 -13.68
CA LEU A 108 -9.18 -2.47 -14.65
C LEU A 108 -10.15 -3.58 -14.31
N ASP A 109 -11.10 -3.82 -15.20
CA ASP A 109 -12.18 -4.77 -15.02
C ASP A 109 -11.80 -6.11 -15.65
N HIS A 110 -11.72 -7.15 -14.82
CA HIS A 110 -11.44 -8.49 -15.29
C HIS A 110 -12.56 -9.03 -16.20
N GLU A 111 -13.82 -8.61 -16.00
CA GLU A 111 -14.97 -9.07 -16.80
C GLU A 111 -14.93 -8.53 -18.22
N LYS A 112 -14.36 -7.35 -18.42
CA LYS A 112 -14.17 -6.77 -19.76
C LYS A 112 -13.10 -7.49 -20.59
N THR A 113 -12.21 -8.23 -19.95
CA THR A 113 -11.21 -9.03 -20.68
C THR A 113 -11.86 -10.33 -21.16
N SER A 114 -12.06 -10.51 -22.47
CA SER A 114 -12.78 -11.68 -23.01
C SER A 114 -12.00 -13.00 -22.86
N ASP A 115 -12.72 -14.13 -22.79
CA ASP A 115 -12.10 -15.46 -22.74
C ASP A 115 -11.31 -15.76 -24.02
N GLU A 116 -11.75 -15.27 -25.18
CA GLU A 116 -11.01 -15.40 -26.44
C GLU A 116 -9.67 -14.67 -26.38
N LYS A 117 -9.63 -13.46 -25.83
CA LYS A 117 -8.39 -12.69 -25.65
C LYS A 117 -7.41 -13.43 -24.73
N LEU A 118 -7.90 -14.00 -23.63
CA LEU A 118 -7.07 -14.80 -22.72
C LEU A 118 -6.53 -16.06 -23.40
N LEU A 119 -7.37 -16.77 -24.16
CA LEU A 119 -6.97 -17.97 -24.89
C LEU A 119 -5.94 -17.66 -25.98
N GLU A 120 -6.11 -16.54 -26.69
CA GLU A 120 -5.15 -16.08 -27.69
C GLU A 120 -3.79 -15.77 -27.06
N VAL A 121 -3.78 -15.03 -25.95
CA VAL A 121 -2.54 -14.73 -25.20
C VAL A 121 -1.86 -16.01 -24.71
N ALA A 122 -2.62 -16.94 -24.14
CA ALA A 122 -2.11 -18.22 -23.67
C ALA A 122 -1.49 -19.03 -24.82
N THR A 123 -2.18 -19.12 -25.96
CA THR A 123 -1.71 -19.79 -27.16
C THR A 123 -0.41 -19.17 -27.68
N LYS A 124 -0.33 -17.84 -27.76
CA LYS A 124 0.88 -17.12 -28.18
C LYS A 124 2.04 -17.36 -27.22
N ALA A 125 1.79 -17.39 -25.90
CA ALA A 125 2.82 -17.61 -24.89
C ALA A 125 3.41 -19.04 -24.97
N LEU A 126 2.56 -20.05 -25.18
CA LEU A 126 2.98 -21.45 -25.31
C LEU A 126 3.79 -21.72 -26.57
N LYS A 127 3.45 -21.10 -27.72
CA LYS A 127 4.23 -21.22 -28.96
C LYS A 127 5.69 -20.79 -28.81
N LYS A 128 5.99 -19.87 -27.88
CA LYS A 128 7.35 -19.38 -27.63
C LYS A 128 8.17 -20.29 -26.72
N LYS A 129 7.58 -21.35 -26.14
CA LYS A 129 8.26 -22.20 -25.15
C LYS A 129 7.96 -23.67 -25.37
N ASP A 130 9.00 -24.42 -25.74
CA ASP A 130 8.94 -25.88 -25.74
C ASP A 130 8.68 -26.42 -24.32
N ALA A 131 7.74 -27.36 -24.23
CA ALA A 131 7.39 -28.19 -23.07
C ALA A 131 6.88 -27.44 -21.82
N ALA A 132 5.84 -26.63 -21.97
CA ALA A 132 4.99 -26.24 -20.83
C ALA A 132 4.21 -27.46 -20.31
N PRO A 133 4.03 -27.61 -18.99
CA PRO A 133 3.26 -28.71 -18.41
C PRO A 133 1.73 -28.53 -18.55
N TYR A 134 1.29 -27.43 -19.16
CA TYR A 134 -0.12 -27.03 -19.26
C TYR A 134 -0.49 -26.75 -20.72
N ASP A 135 -1.77 -26.95 -21.04
CA ASP A 135 -2.35 -26.52 -22.32
C ASP A 135 -2.80 -25.05 -22.28
N GLU A 136 -3.21 -24.51 -23.43
CA GLU A 136 -3.66 -23.12 -23.58
C GLU A 136 -4.89 -22.79 -22.74
N LYS A 137 -5.78 -23.76 -22.51
CA LYS A 137 -7.01 -23.55 -21.74
C LYS A 137 -6.69 -23.38 -20.26
N PHE A 138 -5.84 -24.25 -19.73
CA PHE A 138 -5.40 -24.18 -18.33
C PHE A 138 -4.65 -22.86 -18.06
N LEU A 139 -3.77 -22.43 -18.96
CA LEU A 139 -3.06 -21.16 -18.80
C LEU A 139 -4.02 -19.96 -18.87
N ALA A 140 -5.02 -19.99 -19.76
CA ALA A 140 -6.05 -18.94 -19.83
C ALA A 140 -6.89 -18.88 -18.55
N GLU A 141 -7.26 -20.03 -17.97
CA GLU A 141 -7.97 -20.11 -16.69
C GLU A 141 -7.12 -19.58 -15.53
N MET A 142 -5.83 -19.90 -15.48
CA MET A 142 -4.90 -19.31 -14.51
C MET A 142 -4.85 -17.78 -14.62
N LEU A 143 -4.74 -17.24 -15.84
CA LEU A 143 -4.78 -15.79 -16.06
C LEU A 143 -6.11 -15.20 -15.58
N ARG A 144 -7.25 -15.83 -15.89
CA ARG A 144 -8.57 -15.40 -15.42
C ARG A 144 -8.62 -15.31 -13.90
N ASN A 145 -8.06 -16.29 -13.21
CA ASN A 145 -8.02 -16.31 -11.74
C ASN A 145 -7.10 -15.22 -11.18
N ASP A 146 -5.92 -15.01 -11.77
CA ASP A 146 -5.02 -13.92 -11.38
C ASP A 146 -5.68 -12.54 -11.58
N LEU A 147 -6.41 -12.34 -12.68
CA LEU A 147 -7.13 -11.10 -12.94
C LEU A 147 -8.28 -10.87 -11.95
N ARG A 148 -9.03 -11.92 -11.59
CA ARG A 148 -10.09 -11.84 -10.57
C ARG A 148 -9.55 -11.45 -9.19
N GLN A 149 -8.32 -11.84 -8.88
CA GLN A 149 -7.65 -11.47 -7.63
C GLN A 149 -6.97 -10.09 -7.72
N ALA A 150 -6.72 -9.59 -8.92
CA ALA A 150 -6.09 -8.30 -9.15
C ALA A 150 -7.14 -7.19 -9.16
N GLU A 151 -7.39 -6.55 -8.02
CA GLU A 151 -8.28 -5.38 -7.93
C GLU A 151 -7.60 -4.08 -8.41
N ALA A 152 -7.02 -4.07 -9.61
CA ALA A 152 -6.19 -2.94 -10.06
C ALA A 152 -7.03 -1.68 -10.35
N SER A 153 -6.80 -0.63 -9.58
CA SER A 153 -7.46 0.67 -9.77
C SER A 153 -6.57 1.86 -9.41
N THR A 154 -7.04 3.08 -9.69
CA THR A 154 -6.37 4.30 -9.25
C THR A 154 -6.19 4.40 -7.75
N TRP A 155 -6.98 3.65 -6.96
CA TRP A 155 -6.95 3.66 -5.50
C TRP A 155 -5.84 2.76 -4.93
N VAL A 156 -5.58 1.61 -5.56
CA VAL A 156 -4.64 0.62 -5.00
C VAL A 156 -3.32 0.51 -5.77
N THR A 157 -3.27 0.98 -7.01
CA THR A 157 -2.05 0.92 -7.81
C THR A 157 -1.07 2.05 -7.49
N SER A 158 0.22 1.73 -7.56
CA SER A 158 1.27 2.73 -7.43
C SER A 158 1.11 3.82 -8.49
N HIS A 159 1.44 5.06 -8.11
CA HIS A 159 1.31 6.24 -8.96
C HIS A 159 -0.12 6.61 -9.40
N ARG A 160 -1.16 5.91 -8.90
CA ARG A 160 -2.58 6.27 -9.06
C ARG A 160 -2.94 6.45 -10.54
N HIS A 161 -3.66 7.53 -10.88
CA HIS A 161 -4.07 7.84 -12.26
C HIS A 161 -2.92 8.21 -13.21
N ALA A 162 -1.71 8.45 -12.70
CA ALA A 162 -0.62 8.99 -13.49
C ALA A 162 0.20 7.93 -14.23
N ASP A 163 0.24 6.68 -13.74
CA ASP A 163 1.16 5.67 -14.27
C ASP A 163 0.71 4.21 -14.02
N ALA A 164 1.64 3.27 -14.15
CA ALA A 164 1.50 1.85 -13.87
C ALA A 164 0.39 1.18 -14.71
N TYR A 165 -0.46 0.34 -14.11
CA TYR A 165 -1.53 -0.38 -14.80
C TYR A 165 -2.49 0.57 -15.53
N ILE A 166 -2.82 1.70 -14.92
CA ILE A 166 -3.79 2.66 -15.46
C ILE A 166 -3.33 3.19 -16.81
N ARG A 167 -2.04 3.55 -16.91
CA ARG A 167 -1.45 4.08 -18.13
C ARG A 167 -1.50 3.11 -19.31
N HIS A 168 -1.41 1.83 -19.05
CA HIS A 168 -1.40 0.82 -20.10
C HIS A 168 -2.78 0.23 -20.37
N SER A 169 -3.79 0.55 -19.56
CA SER A 169 -5.14 0.01 -19.72
C SER A 169 -5.80 0.43 -21.03
N GLU A 170 -6.73 -0.40 -21.50
CA GLU A 170 -7.37 -0.29 -22.81
C GLU A 170 -8.85 0.12 -22.70
N ILE A 171 -9.29 0.92 -23.66
CA ILE A 171 -10.70 1.23 -23.92
C ILE A 171 -10.93 0.95 -25.40
N ASP A 172 -11.95 0.15 -25.71
CA ASP A 172 -12.29 -0.25 -27.09
C ASP A 172 -11.08 -0.78 -27.87
N GLY A 173 -10.26 -1.61 -27.22
CA GLY A 173 -9.06 -2.23 -27.80
C GLY A 173 -7.87 -1.29 -28.04
N LYS A 174 -7.93 -0.03 -27.57
CA LYS A 174 -6.81 0.93 -27.65
C LYS A 174 -6.33 1.33 -26.27
N GLN A 175 -5.02 1.38 -26.09
CA GLN A 175 -4.43 1.91 -24.86
C GLN A 175 -4.75 3.39 -24.71
N ILE A 176 -5.14 3.83 -23.52
CA ILE A 176 -5.55 5.22 -23.23
C ILE A 176 -4.51 6.22 -23.73
N TRP A 177 -3.22 5.93 -23.54
CA TRP A 177 -2.13 6.84 -23.90
C TRP A 177 -1.76 6.84 -25.39
N ALA A 178 -2.25 5.84 -26.14
CA ALA A 178 -2.14 5.80 -27.58
C ALA A 178 -3.29 6.57 -28.26
N ASP A 179 -4.47 6.65 -27.62
CA ASP A 179 -5.63 7.38 -28.13
C ASP A 179 -5.73 8.80 -27.52
N ARG A 180 -5.01 9.74 -28.15
CA ARG A 180 -4.95 11.15 -27.70
C ARG A 180 -6.26 11.91 -27.86
N ASP A 181 -7.16 11.41 -28.69
CA ASP A 181 -8.46 12.02 -28.94
C ASP A 181 -9.51 11.53 -27.94
N SER A 182 -9.23 10.42 -27.23
CA SER A 182 -10.12 9.88 -26.22
C SER A 182 -10.39 10.86 -25.06
N GLU A 183 -11.63 10.82 -24.56
CA GLU A 183 -12.06 11.63 -23.42
C GLU A 183 -11.23 11.31 -22.17
N VAL A 184 -10.95 10.03 -21.91
CA VAL A 184 -10.18 9.59 -20.74
C VAL A 184 -8.75 10.11 -20.78
N TYR A 185 -8.09 10.10 -21.94
CA TYR A 185 -6.78 10.73 -22.10
C TYR A 185 -6.81 12.21 -21.76
N ARG A 186 -7.83 12.94 -22.25
CA ARG A 186 -8.02 14.36 -21.96
C ARG A 186 -8.29 14.62 -20.49
N ILE A 187 -9.06 13.76 -19.80
CA ILE A 187 -9.29 13.87 -18.36
C ILE A 187 -7.98 13.74 -17.59
N ILE A 188 -7.22 12.65 -17.81
CA ILE A 188 -5.95 12.38 -17.13
C ILE A 188 -4.95 13.53 -17.35
N THR A 189 -4.80 14.00 -18.60
CA THR A 189 -3.79 15.02 -18.94
C THR A 189 -4.14 16.43 -18.51
N ASN A 190 -5.40 16.72 -18.18
CA ASN A 190 -5.84 18.03 -17.71
C ASN A 190 -6.11 18.07 -16.20
N ALA A 191 -6.30 16.93 -15.54
CA ALA A 191 -6.45 16.85 -14.09
C ALA A 191 -5.19 17.40 -13.39
N SER A 192 -5.36 18.50 -12.67
CA SER A 192 -4.26 19.23 -12.03
C SER A 192 -4.76 20.11 -10.89
N ALA A 193 -3.84 20.71 -10.13
CA ALA A 193 -4.20 21.63 -9.06
C ALA A 193 -5.00 22.86 -9.57
N ASP A 194 -4.67 23.39 -10.76
CA ASP A 194 -5.39 24.52 -11.37
C ASP A 194 -6.64 24.10 -12.17
N ARG A 195 -6.89 22.78 -12.25
CA ARG A 195 -8.10 22.15 -12.82
C ARG A 195 -8.68 21.16 -11.82
N ALA A 196 -8.91 21.66 -10.61
CA ALA A 196 -9.40 20.85 -9.50
C ALA A 196 -10.80 20.27 -9.78
N ASP A 197 -11.58 20.90 -10.67
CA ASP A 197 -12.84 20.37 -11.19
C ASP A 197 -12.67 18.99 -11.81
N LEU A 198 -11.65 18.77 -12.64
CA LEU A 198 -11.38 17.45 -13.22
C LEU A 198 -10.71 16.52 -12.21
N LEU A 199 -9.71 17.03 -11.48
CA LEU A 199 -8.95 16.21 -10.54
C LEU A 199 -9.84 15.64 -9.44
N PHE A 200 -10.72 16.45 -8.86
CA PHE A 200 -11.63 16.02 -7.79
C PHE A 200 -12.70 15.04 -8.30
N ARG A 201 -13.31 15.34 -9.44
CA ARG A 201 -14.42 14.54 -9.97
C ARG A 201 -14.02 13.13 -10.37
N TYR A 202 -12.81 12.96 -10.88
CA TYR A 202 -12.33 11.67 -11.40
C TYR A 202 -11.28 11.01 -10.50
N PHE A 203 -10.46 11.78 -9.78
CA PHE A 203 -9.31 11.27 -9.03
C PHE A 203 -9.16 11.93 -7.63
N PRO A 204 -10.19 11.88 -6.76
CA PRO A 204 -10.15 12.50 -5.44
C PRO A 204 -9.02 11.91 -4.58
N ASN A 205 -8.70 10.63 -4.77
CA ASN A 205 -7.55 10.00 -4.14
C ASN A 205 -6.23 10.71 -4.51
N SER A 206 -6.06 11.08 -5.77
CA SER A 206 -4.86 11.78 -6.22
C SER A 206 -4.81 13.24 -5.76
N ALA A 207 -5.97 13.87 -5.58
CA ALA A 207 -6.06 15.17 -4.94
C ALA A 207 -5.64 15.15 -3.46
N LEU A 208 -5.93 14.04 -2.75
CA LEU A 208 -5.65 13.89 -1.33
C LEU A 208 -4.22 13.37 -1.06
N PHE A 209 -3.81 12.30 -1.74
CA PHE A 209 -2.54 11.62 -1.52
C PHE A 209 -1.44 12.02 -2.51
N GLY A 210 -1.70 13.04 -3.33
CA GLY A 210 -0.76 13.60 -4.29
C GLY A 210 -0.45 12.66 -5.47
N PHE A 211 0.19 13.22 -6.49
CA PHE A 211 0.61 12.45 -7.67
C PHE A 211 1.74 13.16 -8.41
N TRP A 212 2.40 12.42 -9.30
CA TRP A 212 3.37 12.98 -10.22
C TRP A 212 3.20 12.36 -11.61
N LEU A 213 2.67 13.15 -12.53
CA LEU A 213 2.60 12.83 -13.95
C LEU A 213 3.96 13.15 -14.60
N SER A 214 4.87 12.18 -14.58
CA SER A 214 6.30 12.38 -14.86
C SER A 214 6.67 12.30 -16.35
N SER A 215 5.92 11.58 -17.18
CA SER A 215 6.29 11.30 -18.57
C SER A 215 5.09 11.27 -19.54
N VAL A 216 5.38 11.49 -20.85
CA VAL A 216 4.50 11.45 -22.05
C VAL A 216 3.29 12.39 -22.18
N ALA A 217 2.80 13.04 -21.12
CA ALA A 217 1.73 14.03 -21.27
C ALA A 217 2.27 15.37 -21.81
N PRO A 218 1.54 16.08 -22.70
CA PRO A 218 1.89 17.42 -23.14
C PRO A 218 2.06 18.42 -21.99
N ARG A 219 1.37 18.17 -20.86
CA ARG A 219 1.47 18.92 -19.61
C ARG A 219 1.94 18.00 -18.50
N ARG A 220 2.94 18.45 -17.73
CA ARG A 220 3.46 17.73 -16.56
C ARG A 220 2.85 18.34 -15.32
N HIS A 221 2.12 17.54 -14.56
CA HIS A 221 1.49 17.95 -13.33
C HIS A 221 2.10 17.19 -12.15
N LYS A 222 2.31 17.92 -11.05
CA LYS A 222 2.76 17.35 -9.78
C LYS A 222 1.97 18.02 -8.67
N LEU A 223 1.43 17.20 -7.78
CA LEU A 223 0.72 17.66 -6.60
C LEU A 223 1.32 16.98 -5.37
N ALA A 224 1.72 17.79 -4.38
CA ALA A 224 2.15 17.27 -3.09
C ALA A 224 0.95 16.67 -2.33
N ARG A 225 1.21 15.68 -1.48
CA ARG A 225 0.16 15.04 -0.69
C ARG A 225 -0.42 16.05 0.30
N SER A 226 -1.74 16.08 0.41
CA SER A 226 -2.45 16.80 1.47
C SER A 226 -2.62 15.93 2.70
N LEU A 227 -2.79 14.62 2.52
CA LEU A 227 -2.77 13.64 3.61
C LEU A 227 -1.42 12.93 3.67
N SER A 228 -0.81 12.96 4.85
CA SER A 228 0.38 12.17 5.18
C SER A 228 0.16 11.39 6.46
N SER A 229 0.64 10.16 6.51
CA SER A 229 0.67 9.35 7.73
C SER A 229 1.95 8.50 7.77
N VAL A 230 2.46 8.22 8.96
CA VAL A 230 3.63 7.36 9.20
C VAL A 230 3.48 6.69 10.55
N MET A 231 3.92 5.43 10.66
CA MET A 231 4.05 4.76 11.95
C MET A 231 5.51 4.69 12.37
N THR A 232 5.82 5.19 13.58
CA THR A 232 7.17 5.19 14.14
C THR A 232 7.18 4.54 15.51
N GLY A 233 8.08 3.58 15.71
CA GLY A 233 8.41 3.00 17.00
C GLY A 233 9.53 3.80 17.64
N TYR A 234 9.28 4.38 18.82
CA TYR A 234 10.24 5.17 19.60
C TYR A 234 10.82 4.33 20.74
N ASP A 235 12.05 4.66 21.15
CA ASP A 235 12.84 3.87 22.11
C ASP A 235 12.94 2.41 21.65
N ALA A 236 13.37 2.24 20.40
CA ALA A 236 13.41 0.95 19.72
C ALA A 236 14.67 0.17 20.12
N HIS A 237 14.47 -1.07 20.57
CA HIS A 237 15.51 -1.99 20.99
C HIS A 237 15.45 -3.30 20.20
N ASP A 238 16.60 -3.71 19.68
CA ASP A 238 16.77 -4.95 18.93
C ASP A 238 16.37 -6.18 19.77
N ILE A 239 15.53 -7.04 19.20
CA ILE A 239 15.19 -8.33 19.79
C ILE A 239 15.68 -9.44 18.85
N ALA A 240 16.56 -10.28 19.38
CA ALA A 240 17.04 -11.47 18.71
C ALA A 240 16.01 -12.60 18.83
N TYR A 241 15.55 -13.12 17.69
CA TYR A 241 14.72 -14.31 17.63
C TYR A 241 15.48 -15.45 16.93
N GLY A 242 15.45 -16.63 17.55
CA GLY A 242 15.80 -17.89 16.91
C GLY A 242 14.53 -18.69 16.67
N ALA A 243 14.29 -19.09 15.42
CA ALA A 243 13.24 -20.05 15.10
C ALA A 243 13.89 -21.43 14.93
N THR A 244 13.47 -22.39 15.75
CA THR A 244 13.83 -23.79 15.58
C THR A 244 12.60 -24.52 15.10
N LYS A 245 12.62 -24.97 13.85
CA LYS A 245 11.63 -25.94 13.38
C LYS A 245 12.00 -27.30 13.98
N GLY A 246 11.13 -27.85 14.82
CA GLY A 246 11.22 -29.24 15.26
C GLY A 246 10.80 -30.19 14.13
N ASP A 247 11.42 -31.35 14.07
CA ASP A 247 11.04 -32.41 13.14
C ASP A 247 9.89 -33.27 13.71
N VAL A 248 8.93 -33.64 12.86
CA VAL A 248 7.73 -34.37 13.29
C VAL A 248 8.04 -35.81 13.73
N LEU A 249 9.13 -36.41 13.24
CA LEU A 249 9.55 -37.78 13.56
C LEU A 249 10.60 -37.83 14.67
N GLY A 250 10.87 -36.71 15.34
CA GLY A 250 11.88 -36.64 16.40
C GLY A 250 13.30 -36.35 15.91
N GLY A 251 13.48 -36.05 14.62
CA GLY A 251 14.74 -35.56 14.04
C GLY A 251 15.31 -36.47 12.95
N ILE A 252 15.10 -36.12 11.69
CA ILE A 252 15.91 -36.66 10.59
C ILE A 252 17.32 -36.06 10.69
N SER A 253 18.32 -36.92 10.86
CA SER A 253 19.72 -36.51 11.03
C SER A 253 20.24 -35.75 9.80
N ALA A 254 21.02 -34.69 10.04
CA ALA A 254 21.72 -33.96 8.99
C ALA A 254 22.75 -34.80 8.23
N GLU A 255 23.10 -35.98 8.75
CA GLU A 255 24.01 -36.95 8.11
C GLU A 255 23.33 -37.79 7.03
N VAL A 256 22.00 -37.76 6.97
CA VAL A 256 21.21 -38.46 5.95
C VAL A 256 21.09 -37.56 4.72
N ASN A 257 21.35 -38.12 3.55
CA ASN A 257 21.24 -37.36 2.31
C ASN A 257 19.97 -37.71 1.56
N LEU A 258 19.23 -36.68 1.15
CA LEU A 258 18.00 -36.83 0.38
C LEU A 258 18.18 -36.23 -1.02
N GLN A 259 17.47 -36.80 -1.98
CA GLN A 259 17.37 -36.26 -3.33
C GLN A 259 15.91 -36.18 -3.73
N ARG A 260 15.50 -35.00 -4.21
CA ARG A 260 14.17 -34.79 -4.80
C ARG A 260 14.23 -34.95 -6.32
N ASP A 261 13.33 -35.75 -6.88
CA ASP A 261 12.93 -35.68 -8.28
C ASP A 261 11.64 -34.83 -8.40
N ASP A 262 11.19 -34.49 -9.61
CA ASP A 262 10.02 -33.64 -9.88
C ASP A 262 8.74 -34.10 -9.15
N LYS A 263 8.68 -35.37 -8.75
CA LYS A 263 7.48 -36.00 -8.18
C LYS A 263 7.72 -36.70 -6.85
N THR A 264 8.97 -37.02 -6.50
CA THR A 264 9.30 -37.91 -5.38
C THR A 264 10.50 -37.39 -4.60
N LEU A 265 10.62 -37.86 -3.36
CA LEU A 265 11.77 -37.64 -2.49
C LEU A 265 12.36 -39.01 -2.13
N GLU A 266 13.66 -39.18 -2.35
CA GLU A 266 14.35 -40.46 -2.20
C GLU A 266 15.59 -40.31 -1.29
N LEU A 267 15.92 -41.38 -0.57
CA LEU A 267 17.15 -41.49 0.22
C LEU A 267 18.34 -41.80 -0.71
N CYS A 268 19.49 -41.17 -0.47
CA CYS A 268 20.68 -41.37 -1.31
C CYS A 268 21.95 -41.58 -0.47
N GLU A 269 22.88 -42.39 -0.97
CA GLU A 269 24.22 -42.52 -0.40
C GLU A 269 25.14 -41.42 -0.98
N GLY A 270 25.71 -40.58 -0.11
CA GLY A 270 26.72 -39.57 -0.49
C GLY A 270 26.22 -38.35 -1.27
N GLY A 271 25.02 -37.84 -0.97
CA GLY A 271 24.49 -36.60 -1.54
C GLY A 271 24.98 -35.33 -0.81
N ASP A 272 24.80 -34.16 -1.45
CA ASP A 272 25.20 -32.86 -0.90
C ASP A 272 24.03 -32.06 -0.28
N GLN A 273 22.79 -32.58 -0.37
CA GLN A 273 21.60 -31.86 0.07
C GLN A 273 21.11 -32.39 1.41
N SER A 274 21.17 -31.51 2.39
CA SER A 274 20.71 -31.78 3.74
C SER A 274 19.19 -31.97 3.77
N PRO A 275 18.62 -32.79 4.69
CA PRO A 275 17.19 -32.94 4.84
C PRO A 275 16.46 -31.60 5.07
N SER A 276 17.14 -30.64 5.72
CA SER A 276 16.63 -29.29 5.98
C SER A 276 16.29 -28.50 4.72
N GLU A 277 17.00 -28.73 3.61
CA GLU A 277 16.70 -28.10 2.31
C GLU A 277 15.34 -28.56 1.74
N PHE A 278 14.88 -29.75 2.14
CA PHE A 278 13.56 -30.28 1.80
C PHE A 278 12.52 -29.98 2.88
N GLY A 279 12.87 -29.17 3.88
CA GLY A 279 12.02 -28.85 5.02
C GLY A 279 11.86 -30.02 6.01
N LEU A 280 12.76 -31.00 5.97
CA LEU A 280 12.80 -32.16 6.86
C LEU A 280 13.93 -32.04 7.88
N GLY A 281 13.79 -32.70 9.04
CA GLY A 281 14.77 -32.56 10.11
C GLY A 281 14.70 -31.20 10.81
N PRO A 282 15.47 -31.03 11.91
CA PRO A 282 15.49 -29.78 12.63
C PRO A 282 16.20 -28.70 11.81
N VAL A 283 15.67 -27.47 11.83
CA VAL A 283 16.34 -26.30 11.25
C VAL A 283 16.69 -25.35 12.39
N PRO A 284 17.81 -25.57 13.10
CA PRO A 284 18.29 -24.65 14.12
C PRO A 284 18.87 -23.41 13.43
N ASN A 285 18.20 -22.26 13.56
CA ASN A 285 18.73 -20.99 13.08
C ASN A 285 19.41 -20.24 14.23
N ALA A 286 20.59 -19.67 13.97
CA ALA A 286 21.19 -18.72 14.89
C ALA A 286 20.22 -17.54 15.12
N PRO A 287 20.08 -17.04 16.37
CA PRO A 287 19.25 -15.88 16.63
C PRO A 287 19.68 -14.71 15.75
N THR A 288 18.73 -14.13 15.02
CA THR A 288 18.96 -12.93 14.19
C THR A 288 18.05 -11.82 14.67
N THR A 289 18.54 -10.58 14.64
CA THR A 289 17.72 -9.41 14.94
C THR A 289 16.73 -9.21 13.81
N LYS A 290 15.48 -9.62 14.04
CA LYS A 290 14.37 -9.50 13.07
C LYS A 290 13.16 -8.77 13.65
N ALA A 291 13.26 -8.32 14.88
CA ALA A 291 12.19 -7.65 15.60
C ALA A 291 12.74 -6.56 16.54
N PHE A 292 11.84 -5.69 16.98
CA PHE A 292 12.12 -4.57 17.88
C PHE A 292 11.09 -4.53 18.99
N SER A 293 11.53 -4.32 20.22
CA SER A 293 10.67 -3.81 21.28
C SER A 293 10.71 -2.28 21.22
N CYS A 294 9.56 -1.61 21.33
CA CYS A 294 9.47 -0.15 21.33
C CYS A 294 8.74 0.32 22.60
N GLY A 295 9.18 1.43 23.18
CA GLY A 295 8.48 2.06 24.31
C GLY A 295 7.09 2.59 23.92
N SER A 296 6.98 3.17 22.71
CA SER A 296 5.72 3.58 22.11
C SER A 296 5.78 3.44 20.60
N ILE A 297 4.67 3.07 19.97
CA ILE A 297 4.52 3.09 18.51
C ILE A 297 3.41 4.08 18.19
N LEU A 298 3.69 5.07 17.36
CA LEU A 298 2.74 6.14 17.07
C LEU A 298 2.45 6.20 15.58
N ARG A 299 1.16 6.16 15.22
CA ARG A 299 0.68 6.60 13.89
C ARG A 299 0.48 8.10 13.96
N GLN A 300 1.27 8.86 13.22
CA GLN A 300 1.17 10.31 13.16
C GLN A 300 0.68 10.73 11.79
N SER A 301 -0.49 11.37 11.75
CA SER A 301 -1.14 11.77 10.50
C SER A 301 -1.49 13.25 10.47
N SER A 302 -1.54 13.81 9.26
CA SER A 302 -1.95 15.18 9.01
C SER A 302 -2.72 15.30 7.70
N VAL A 303 -3.84 16.02 7.72
CA VAL A 303 -4.56 16.52 6.56
C VAL A 303 -4.28 18.03 6.47
N SER A 304 -3.44 18.42 5.51
CA SER A 304 -3.06 19.80 5.25
C SER A 304 -4.17 20.55 4.50
N LEU A 305 -4.91 21.36 5.24
CA LEU A 305 -5.94 22.23 4.66
C LEU A 305 -5.32 23.43 3.92
N THR A 306 -4.10 23.84 4.33
CA THR A 306 -3.29 24.80 3.56
C THR A 306 -2.99 24.30 2.15
N ASN A 307 -2.62 23.02 1.99
CA ASN A 307 -2.36 22.45 0.67
C ASN A 307 -3.66 22.25 -0.13
N LEU A 308 -4.75 21.79 0.49
CA LEU A 308 -6.04 21.65 -0.19
C LEU A 308 -6.58 22.98 -0.72
N ARG A 309 -6.31 24.11 -0.06
CA ARG A 309 -6.68 25.44 -0.56
C ARG A 309 -5.95 25.86 -1.84
N HIS A 310 -4.89 25.17 -2.25
CA HIS A 310 -4.22 25.43 -3.53
C HIS A 310 -4.95 24.81 -4.74
N LEU A 311 -5.93 23.94 -4.50
CA LEU A 311 -6.81 23.43 -5.54
C LEU A 311 -7.69 24.57 -6.05
N LYS A 312 -7.76 24.74 -7.37
CA LYS A 312 -8.52 25.81 -8.02
C LYS A 312 -9.45 25.24 -9.08
N VAL A 313 -10.69 25.70 -9.03
CA VAL A 313 -11.64 25.64 -10.14
C VAL A 313 -11.57 26.99 -10.86
N PRO A 314 -11.19 27.02 -12.15
CA PRO A 314 -11.07 28.28 -12.90
C PRO A 314 -12.34 29.13 -12.82
N GLY A 315 -12.18 30.39 -12.40
CA GLY A 315 -13.31 31.33 -12.28
C GLY A 315 -14.28 31.05 -11.13
N ASN A 316 -14.09 30.00 -10.33
CA ASN A 316 -15.00 29.65 -9.25
C ASN A 316 -14.25 29.31 -7.94
N ARG A 317 -14.00 30.36 -7.14
CA ARG A 317 -13.30 30.22 -5.86
C ARG A 317 -14.12 29.44 -4.83
N GLU A 318 -15.45 29.59 -4.82
CA GLU A 318 -16.27 28.87 -3.84
C GLU A 318 -16.29 27.37 -4.10
N ALA A 319 -16.38 26.96 -5.36
CA ALA A 319 -16.20 25.57 -5.76
C ALA A 319 -14.87 24.98 -5.28
N SER A 320 -13.79 25.78 -5.33
CA SER A 320 -12.47 25.38 -4.86
C SER A 320 -12.47 25.06 -3.35
N HIS A 321 -13.17 25.86 -2.55
CA HIS A 321 -13.31 25.60 -1.11
C HIS A 321 -14.20 24.40 -0.81
N LEU A 322 -15.29 24.20 -1.56
CA LEU A 322 -16.17 23.05 -1.38
C LEU A 322 -15.44 21.73 -1.68
N ILE A 323 -14.64 21.69 -2.75
CA ILE A 323 -13.77 20.54 -3.06
C ILE A 323 -12.78 20.26 -1.92
N ALA A 324 -12.12 21.31 -1.40
CA ALA A 324 -11.19 21.18 -0.29
C ALA A 324 -11.86 20.63 0.97
N ASP A 325 -13.08 21.05 1.29
CA ASP A 325 -13.86 20.51 2.41
C ASP A 325 -14.17 19.02 2.23
N VAL A 326 -14.65 18.61 1.05
CA VAL A 326 -14.95 17.18 0.80
C VAL A 326 -13.69 16.33 0.92
N LEU A 327 -12.57 16.77 0.35
CA LEU A 327 -11.29 16.04 0.45
C LEU A 327 -10.78 15.97 1.88
N ALA A 328 -11.00 17.02 2.69
CA ALA A 328 -10.63 17.01 4.10
C ALA A 328 -11.42 15.94 4.87
N TRP A 329 -12.75 15.90 4.68
CA TRP A 329 -13.61 14.89 5.29
C TRP A 329 -13.32 13.48 4.80
N LEU A 330 -13.04 13.31 3.50
CA LEU A 330 -12.62 12.01 2.95
C LEU A 330 -11.31 11.52 3.59
N GLY A 331 -10.37 12.43 3.86
CA GLY A 331 -9.13 12.11 4.57
C GLY A 331 -9.35 11.73 6.04
N ILE A 332 -10.26 12.42 6.74
CA ILE A 332 -10.63 12.09 8.12
C ILE A 332 -11.32 10.73 8.18
N PHE A 333 -12.28 10.49 7.27
CA PHE A 333 -12.93 9.19 7.10
C PHE A 333 -11.90 8.08 6.89
N GLY A 334 -10.97 8.26 5.95
CA GLY A 334 -9.90 7.31 5.69
C GLY A 334 -9.06 6.98 6.92
N LEU A 335 -8.67 8.02 7.68
CA LEU A 335 -7.91 7.83 8.92
C LEU A 335 -8.67 7.04 9.98
N LEU A 336 -9.98 7.22 10.09
CA LEU A 336 -10.85 6.51 11.03
C LEU A 336 -11.08 5.05 10.62
N VAL A 337 -11.40 4.78 9.36
CA VAL A 337 -11.62 3.38 8.90
C VAL A 337 -10.33 2.55 8.91
N THR A 338 -9.16 3.19 8.78
CA THR A 338 -7.86 2.49 8.91
C THR A 338 -7.48 2.22 10.38
N GLN A 339 -8.27 2.65 11.38
CA GLN A 339 -7.98 2.33 12.79
C GLN A 339 -8.22 0.86 13.13
N ASP A 340 -9.12 0.19 12.42
CA ASP A 340 -9.49 -1.21 12.73
C ASP A 340 -8.64 -2.23 11.95
N ASP A 341 -8.01 -1.80 10.85
CA ASP A 341 -7.02 -2.59 10.13
C ASP A 341 -5.60 -2.12 10.46
N ASN A 342 -4.90 -2.91 11.29
CA ASN A 342 -3.52 -2.68 11.70
C ASN A 342 -2.64 -3.94 11.61
N PHE A 343 -3.07 -4.95 10.85
CA PHE A 343 -2.19 -6.06 10.51
C PHE A 343 -1.24 -5.59 9.40
N LEU A 344 0.03 -5.35 9.75
CA LEU A 344 1.02 -4.88 8.78
C LEU A 344 1.72 -6.05 8.07
N ARG A 345 2.08 -7.07 8.85
CA ARG A 345 2.60 -8.37 8.41
C ARG A 345 2.67 -9.32 9.60
N SER A 346 3.04 -10.58 9.33
CA SER A 346 3.39 -11.53 10.40
C SER A 346 4.44 -10.93 11.35
N GLY A 347 4.11 -10.94 12.65
CA GLY A 347 4.91 -10.36 13.71
C GLY A 347 4.75 -8.85 13.90
N CYS A 348 3.82 -8.18 13.23
CA CYS A 348 3.55 -6.76 13.42
C CYS A 348 2.06 -6.48 13.30
N ASP A 349 1.35 -6.99 14.30
CA ASP A 349 -0.09 -6.83 14.45
C ASP A 349 -0.34 -5.89 15.64
N LEU A 350 -1.03 -4.78 15.38
CA LEU A 350 -1.14 -3.66 16.31
C LEU A 350 -2.62 -3.35 16.60
N VAL A 351 -2.89 -2.70 17.71
CA VAL A 351 -4.20 -2.15 18.07
C VAL A 351 -4.05 -0.69 18.45
N THR A 352 -5.03 0.13 18.09
CA THR A 352 -5.08 1.54 18.48
C THR A 352 -5.66 1.68 19.89
N VAL A 353 -4.93 2.35 20.79
CA VAL A 353 -5.39 2.67 22.14
C VAL A 353 -6.18 3.97 22.11
N GLN A 354 -7.51 3.85 22.13
CA GLN A 354 -8.40 5.00 21.95
C GLN A 354 -8.25 6.08 23.03
N SER A 355 -7.95 5.72 24.28
CA SER A 355 -7.82 6.68 25.39
C SER A 355 -6.65 7.66 25.26
N THR A 356 -5.64 7.34 24.45
CA THR A 356 -4.44 8.15 24.21
C THR A 356 -4.30 8.57 22.75
N SER A 357 -5.31 8.24 21.92
CA SER A 357 -5.39 8.58 20.51
C SER A 357 -6.42 9.69 20.30
N GLY A 358 -6.28 10.47 19.22
CA GLY A 358 -7.32 11.43 18.88
C GLY A 358 -6.92 12.51 17.88
N PHE A 359 -7.94 13.22 17.41
CA PHE A 359 -7.82 14.29 16.44
C PHE A 359 -7.62 15.65 17.11
N LYS A 360 -6.86 16.52 16.43
CA LYS A 360 -6.84 17.95 16.72
C LYS A 360 -7.06 18.76 15.45
N ARG A 361 -7.68 19.93 15.62
CA ARG A 361 -7.79 20.96 14.59
C ARG A 361 -6.72 22.00 14.85
N ILE A 362 -5.93 22.32 13.83
CA ILE A 362 -4.89 23.35 13.92
C ILE A 362 -5.46 24.63 13.33
N THR A 363 -5.56 25.70 14.11
CA THR A 363 -6.05 27.00 13.65
C THR A 363 -5.06 27.66 12.69
N ALA A 364 -5.49 28.71 11.99
CA ALA A 364 -4.59 29.51 11.14
C ALA A 364 -3.43 30.16 11.93
N ALA A 365 -3.60 30.37 13.24
CA ALA A 365 -2.55 30.87 14.13
C ALA A 365 -1.59 29.78 14.63
N GLY A 366 -1.83 28.52 14.28
CA GLY A 366 -1.01 27.38 14.71
C GLY A 366 -1.40 26.78 16.07
N THR A 367 -2.50 27.23 16.67
CA THR A 367 -3.02 26.66 17.93
C THR A 367 -3.71 25.33 17.67
N ALA A 368 -3.47 24.33 18.51
CA ALA A 368 -4.10 23.02 18.41
C ALA A 368 -5.33 22.93 19.33
N GLU A 369 -6.49 22.63 18.77
CA GLU A 369 -7.75 22.43 19.48
C GLU A 369 -8.12 20.95 19.47
N ASP A 370 -8.49 20.38 20.61
CA ASP A 370 -9.01 19.02 20.65
C ASP A 370 -10.29 18.89 19.82
N TRP A 371 -10.39 17.75 19.16
CA TRP A 371 -11.55 17.43 18.35
C TRP A 371 -11.95 15.99 18.56
N ASP A 372 -13.03 15.82 19.31
CA ASP A 372 -13.70 14.54 19.46
C ASP A 372 -14.54 14.28 18.21
N ILE A 373 -14.13 13.27 17.44
CA ILE A 373 -14.75 12.87 16.19
C ILE A 373 -14.61 11.36 16.03
N ASP A 374 -15.74 10.71 15.78
CA ASP A 374 -15.85 9.29 15.48
C ASP A 374 -16.17 9.07 13.99
N LEU A 375 -16.30 7.79 13.61
CA LEU A 375 -16.59 7.38 12.24
C LEU A 375 -17.95 7.91 11.76
N ASP A 376 -18.99 7.85 12.59
CA ASP A 376 -20.34 8.32 12.23
C ASP A 376 -20.35 9.82 11.97
N ALA A 377 -19.68 10.61 12.82
CA ALA A 377 -19.51 12.05 12.62
C ALA A 377 -18.68 12.38 11.37
N ALA A 378 -17.67 11.55 11.05
CA ALA A 378 -16.89 11.69 9.81
C ALA A 378 -17.71 11.42 8.56
N ILE A 379 -18.55 10.36 8.57
CA ILE A 379 -19.47 10.03 7.48
C ILE A 379 -20.49 11.17 7.30
N ALA A 380 -21.12 11.62 8.38
CA ALA A 380 -22.08 12.73 8.32
C ALA A 380 -21.42 14.03 7.83
N GLY A 381 -20.19 14.31 8.28
CA GLY A 381 -19.41 15.46 7.83
C GLY A 381 -19.05 15.40 6.35
N PHE A 382 -18.64 14.22 5.85
CA PHE A 382 -18.41 13.99 4.43
C PHE A 382 -19.70 14.19 3.62
N GLN A 383 -20.81 13.57 4.01
CA GLN A 383 -22.09 13.66 3.31
C GLN A 383 -22.62 15.10 3.29
N ALA A 384 -22.51 15.83 4.39
CA ALA A 384 -22.87 17.24 4.46
C ALA A 384 -21.97 18.11 3.57
N ALA A 385 -20.66 17.85 3.53
CA ALA A 385 -19.75 18.56 2.63
C ALA A 385 -20.04 18.25 1.16
N TYR A 386 -20.27 16.99 0.82
CA TYR A 386 -20.58 16.52 -0.52
C TYR A 386 -21.94 17.05 -1.00
N GLY A 387 -22.95 17.10 -0.13
CA GLY A 387 -24.28 17.62 -0.44
C GLY A 387 -24.30 19.13 -0.76
N ARG A 388 -23.26 19.88 -0.36
CA ARG A 388 -23.08 21.30 -0.73
C ARG A 388 -22.48 21.48 -2.12
N LEU A 389 -21.94 20.43 -2.75
CA LEU A 389 -21.39 20.53 -4.10
C LEU A 389 -22.50 20.74 -5.13
N PRO A 390 -22.30 21.64 -6.11
CA PRO A 390 -23.17 21.71 -7.26
C PRO A 390 -23.03 20.43 -8.10
N GLU A 391 -24.08 20.09 -8.85
CA GLU A 391 -24.20 18.82 -9.57
C GLU A 391 -23.02 18.56 -10.51
N GLU A 392 -22.56 19.58 -11.21
CA GLU A 392 -21.43 19.52 -12.15
C GLU A 392 -20.07 19.26 -11.50
N LEU A 393 -19.98 19.36 -10.17
CA LEU A 393 -18.76 19.05 -9.40
C LEU A 393 -18.86 17.74 -8.64
N ARG A 394 -20.00 17.04 -8.68
CA ARG A 394 -20.12 15.71 -8.08
C ARG A 394 -19.18 14.74 -8.77
N PHE A 395 -18.81 13.72 -8.01
CA PHE A 395 -17.99 12.63 -8.50
C PHE A 395 -18.57 12.06 -9.80
N ALA A 396 -17.69 11.80 -10.75
CA ALA A 396 -18.05 11.15 -11.99
C ALA A 396 -18.30 9.65 -11.76
N GLU A 397 -18.95 9.01 -12.72
CA GLU A 397 -19.04 7.55 -12.73
C GLU A 397 -17.65 6.91 -12.85
N PRO A 398 -17.40 5.76 -12.19
CA PRO A 398 -16.18 5.00 -12.37
C PRO A 398 -15.91 4.65 -13.84
N ILE A 399 -14.65 4.74 -14.25
CA ILE A 399 -14.21 4.39 -15.60
C ILE A 399 -13.63 2.98 -15.57
N TYR A 400 -14.30 2.04 -16.25
CA TYR A 400 -13.86 0.65 -16.34
C TYR A 400 -13.11 0.37 -17.64
N THR A 401 -11.88 -0.12 -17.52
CA THR A 401 -10.94 -0.39 -18.62
C THR A 401 -10.54 -1.86 -18.68
N GLU A 402 -9.97 -2.28 -19.80
CA GLU A 402 -9.45 -3.63 -19.98
C GLU A 402 -7.96 -3.73 -19.61
N TYR A 403 -7.54 -4.96 -19.28
CA TYR A 403 -6.11 -5.29 -19.21
C TYR A 403 -5.51 -5.36 -20.62
N PRO A 404 -4.36 -4.71 -20.85
CA PRO A 404 -3.71 -4.72 -22.16
C PRO A 404 -3.06 -6.08 -22.44
N GLU A 405 -3.04 -6.46 -23.73
CA GLU A 405 -2.44 -7.74 -24.18
C GLU A 405 -1.00 -7.89 -23.66
N ALA A 406 -0.22 -6.80 -23.63
CA ALA A 406 1.16 -6.81 -23.17
C ALA A 406 1.31 -7.23 -21.69
N ILE A 407 0.41 -6.79 -20.81
CA ILE A 407 0.44 -7.16 -19.38
C ILE A 407 0.00 -8.62 -19.22
N LEU A 408 -1.04 -9.04 -19.93
CA LEU A 408 -1.51 -10.42 -19.93
C LEU A 408 -0.42 -11.38 -20.41
N ALA A 409 0.26 -11.04 -21.52
CA ALA A 409 1.35 -11.82 -22.07
C ALA A 409 2.57 -11.87 -21.14
N ALA A 410 2.89 -10.77 -20.46
CA ALA A 410 3.94 -10.74 -19.45
C ALA A 410 3.61 -11.69 -18.29
N ARG A 411 2.38 -11.64 -17.76
CA ARG A 411 1.95 -12.54 -16.68
C ARG A 411 1.93 -14.01 -17.11
N ALA A 412 1.42 -14.31 -18.31
CA ALA A 412 1.46 -15.65 -18.88
C ALA A 412 2.89 -16.20 -18.97
N THR A 413 3.82 -15.36 -19.40
CA THR A 413 5.26 -15.71 -19.45
C THR A 413 5.83 -15.98 -18.06
N THR A 414 5.43 -15.19 -17.06
CA THR A 414 5.84 -15.39 -15.65
C THR A 414 5.34 -16.72 -15.10
N ILE A 415 4.06 -17.07 -15.29
CA ILE A 415 3.49 -18.36 -14.88
C ILE A 415 4.28 -19.53 -15.49
N LEU A 416 4.57 -19.43 -16.80
CA LEU A 416 5.37 -20.44 -17.50
C LEU A 416 6.81 -20.53 -16.95
N ASN A 417 7.42 -19.41 -16.55
CA ASN A 417 8.75 -19.39 -15.94
C ASN A 417 8.76 -20.02 -14.55
N GLU A 418 7.78 -19.68 -13.71
CA GLU A 418 7.63 -20.24 -12.36
C GLU A 418 7.47 -21.76 -12.43
N SER A 419 6.73 -22.28 -13.41
CA SER A 419 6.62 -23.73 -13.66
C SER A 419 7.94 -24.39 -14.13
N LYS A 420 8.83 -23.62 -14.79
CA LYS A 420 10.14 -24.10 -15.26
C LYS A 420 11.25 -23.94 -14.23
N ALA A 421 11.16 -22.99 -13.29
CA ALA A 421 12.10 -22.89 -12.18
C ALA A 421 12.07 -24.17 -11.34
N SER A 422 10.88 -24.77 -11.18
CA SER A 422 10.72 -26.13 -10.66
C SER A 422 11.49 -27.21 -11.46
N LYS A 423 11.77 -26.98 -12.76
CA LYS A 423 12.51 -27.90 -13.65
C LYS A 423 14.00 -27.54 -13.83
N SER A 424 14.43 -26.28 -13.70
CA SER A 424 15.83 -25.88 -14.00
C SER A 424 16.84 -26.27 -12.92
N GLU A 425 16.40 -26.54 -11.69
CA GLU A 425 17.21 -27.30 -10.72
C GLU A 425 17.61 -28.68 -11.27
N LYS A 426 16.84 -29.26 -12.22
CA LYS A 426 17.20 -30.51 -12.91
C LYS A 426 18.28 -30.37 -13.97
N GLY A 427 18.53 -29.16 -14.50
CA GLY A 427 19.46 -28.94 -15.60
C GLY A 427 20.93 -28.86 -15.15
N LYS A 428 21.20 -28.15 -14.05
CA LYS A 428 22.56 -27.99 -13.51
C LYS A 428 23.15 -29.31 -13.00
N LYS A 429 22.35 -30.22 -12.44
CA LYS A 429 22.83 -31.53 -11.96
C LYS A 429 23.11 -32.55 -13.06
N LYS A 430 22.54 -32.43 -14.28
CA LYS A 430 22.85 -33.33 -15.40
C LYS A 430 24.17 -32.98 -16.10
N SER A 431 24.60 -31.71 -16.11
CA SER A 431 25.88 -31.31 -16.71
C SER A 431 27.11 -31.71 -15.89
N GLU A 432 26.97 -31.95 -14.58
CA GLU A 432 28.08 -32.44 -13.74
C GLU A 432 28.23 -33.96 -13.78
N LYS A 433 27.18 -34.73 -14.07
CA LYS A 433 27.26 -36.19 -14.27
C LYS A 433 27.75 -36.64 -15.66
N GLY A 434 28.02 -35.71 -16.58
CA GLY A 434 28.57 -35.98 -17.91
C GLY A 434 30.09 -35.73 -18.05
N LYS A 435 30.77 -35.31 -16.98
CA LYS A 435 32.22 -35.16 -16.92
C LYS A 435 32.77 -35.87 -15.67
N LYS A 436 32.69 -37.19 -15.65
CA LYS A 436 33.63 -38.05 -14.91
C LYS A 436 33.81 -39.34 -15.67
#